data_AF-A0A3M1KUT1-F1
#
_entry.id   AF-A0A3M1KUT1-F1
#
_cell.length_a   1.000
_cell.length_b   1.000
_cell.length_c   1.000
_cell.angle_alpha   90.00
_cell.angle_beta   90.00
_cell.angle_gamma   90.00
#
_symmetry.space_group_name_H-M   'P 1'
#
loop_
_entity.id
_entity.type
_entity.pdbx_description
1 polymer ?
#
loop_
_entity_poly.entity_id
_entity_poly.type
_entity_poly.pdbx_seq_one_letter_code
_entity_poly.pdbx_strand_id
1 'polypeptide(L)'
;MAKRQLETTTAFAELLDVLRSGEAAFLDGPRAVDDLSALEGYRWLTEILSVALDCFLWADAERPQMIAIDGPNLPTRKWGGDNADAYYYYAAIDPARAYRVRGRRGDSCYFSVTVYGGPSDGRWSNRIVATLNDREMAIEEDGRFEIILSSERPPDATNWMQLEPDSVALVTRDYVVDPRCDRPATWAIEALETAPPPRLTDEDLAARFRATANFLRELININPLPVNPDLINQIDEPYPVPQQTYGWAAGDASYAMGRFELAEDEALVIEGRSPECAFWNMCLWNPFMQTFDYRYERVTINGGQVEYEPDG
;
A
#
# COMPACT_ATOMS: atom_id res chain seq x y z
N MET A 1 35.71 8.93 -29.01
CA MET A 1 35.31 9.14 -27.60
C MET A 1 35.04 7.77 -26.99
N ALA A 2 35.64 7.42 -25.86
CA ALA A 2 35.29 6.19 -25.15
C ALA A 2 33.83 6.29 -24.68
N LYS A 3 33.04 5.24 -24.91
CA LYS A 3 31.64 5.16 -24.47
C LYS A 3 31.65 5.21 -22.93
N ARG A 4 30.97 6.19 -22.33
CA ARG A 4 30.81 6.25 -20.86
C ARG A 4 30.13 4.95 -20.41
N GLN A 5 30.69 4.29 -19.41
CA GLN A 5 30.13 3.08 -18.78
C GLN A 5 29.67 3.48 -17.39
N LEU A 6 28.38 3.84 -17.28
CA LEU A 6 27.72 4.13 -16.01
C LEU A 6 26.95 2.90 -15.57
N GLU A 7 27.04 2.53 -14.31
CA GLU A 7 26.24 1.46 -13.73
C GLU A 7 24.75 1.77 -13.84
N THR A 8 24.39 3.05 -13.69
CA THR A 8 23.04 3.57 -13.91
C THR A 8 22.47 3.18 -15.28
N THR A 9 23.31 3.14 -16.32
CA THR A 9 22.84 2.78 -17.67
C THR A 9 22.37 1.34 -17.72
N THR A 10 23.09 0.44 -17.05
CA THR A 10 22.72 -0.99 -16.95
C THR A 10 21.47 -1.16 -16.09
N ALA A 11 21.43 -0.54 -14.91
CA ALA A 11 20.28 -0.64 -14.00
C ALA A 11 18.98 -0.07 -14.61
N PHE A 12 19.07 1.03 -15.37
CA PHE A 12 17.92 1.57 -16.08
C PHE A 12 17.43 0.62 -17.19
N ALA A 13 18.36 -0.01 -17.92
CA ALA A 13 17.99 -1.03 -18.91
C ALA A 13 17.30 -2.24 -18.26
N GLU A 14 17.79 -2.70 -17.10
CA GLU A 14 17.15 -3.78 -16.32
C GLU A 14 15.70 -3.43 -15.92
N LEU A 15 15.45 -2.18 -15.49
CA LEU A 15 14.09 -1.70 -15.20
C LEU A 15 13.20 -1.73 -16.45
N LEU A 16 13.69 -1.23 -17.59
CA LEU A 16 12.94 -1.24 -18.85
C LEU A 16 12.64 -2.67 -19.33
N ASP A 17 13.56 -3.60 -19.12
CA ASP A 17 13.37 -4.99 -19.49
C ASP A 17 12.28 -5.66 -18.63
N VAL A 18 12.20 -5.34 -17.32
CA VAL A 18 11.09 -5.79 -16.45
C VAL A 18 9.75 -5.33 -17.01
N LEU A 19 9.61 -4.04 -17.29
CA LEU A 19 8.37 -3.49 -17.86
C LEU A 19 8.02 -4.12 -19.21
N ARG A 20 9.01 -4.27 -20.09
CA ARG A 20 8.81 -4.89 -21.41
C ARG A 20 8.31 -6.32 -21.28
N SER A 21 8.87 -7.11 -20.37
CA SER A 21 8.48 -8.51 -20.16
C SER A 21 7.22 -8.68 -19.31
N GLY A 22 6.77 -7.64 -18.62
CA GLY A 22 5.68 -7.72 -17.65
C GLY A 22 4.33 -8.12 -18.26
N GLU A 23 4.09 -7.77 -19.52
CA GLU A 23 2.85 -8.11 -20.24
C GLU A 23 2.62 -9.63 -20.36
N ALA A 24 3.69 -10.42 -20.42
CA ALA A 24 3.59 -11.87 -20.49
C ALA A 24 2.89 -12.48 -19.26
N ALA A 25 2.86 -11.78 -18.12
CA ALA A 25 2.17 -12.25 -16.92
C ALA A 25 0.64 -12.31 -17.09
N PHE A 26 0.07 -11.51 -18.00
CA PHE A 26 -1.37 -11.44 -18.25
C PHE A 26 -1.76 -11.76 -19.71
N LEU A 27 -0.81 -11.85 -20.64
CA LEU A 27 -1.08 -12.31 -22.01
C LEU A 27 -0.91 -13.82 -22.18
N ASP A 28 -0.03 -14.44 -21.38
CA ASP A 28 0.39 -15.82 -21.58
C ASP A 28 0.20 -16.69 -20.32
N GLY A 29 0.11 -18.00 -20.53
CA GLY A 29 0.14 -19.00 -19.45
C GLY A 29 -1.13 -19.06 -18.61
N PRO A 30 -1.08 -19.67 -17.41
CA PRO A 30 -2.27 -19.96 -16.59
C PRO A 30 -2.90 -18.73 -15.94
N ARG A 31 -2.28 -17.56 -16.05
CA ARG A 31 -2.77 -16.27 -15.54
C ARG A 31 -3.20 -15.33 -16.67
N ALA A 32 -3.26 -15.81 -17.91
CA ALA A 32 -3.75 -15.03 -19.04
C ALA A 32 -5.20 -14.58 -18.80
N VAL A 33 -5.49 -13.33 -19.17
CA VAL A 33 -6.79 -12.70 -18.96
C VAL A 33 -7.48 -12.39 -20.29
N ASP A 34 -8.73 -11.96 -20.24
CA ASP A 34 -9.47 -11.52 -21.43
C ASP A 34 -8.95 -10.20 -22.02
N ASP A 35 -9.45 -9.81 -23.20
CA ASP A 35 -9.00 -8.62 -23.92
C ASP A 35 -9.16 -7.33 -23.10
N LEU A 36 -10.26 -7.18 -22.36
CA LEU A 36 -10.50 -5.99 -21.54
C LEU A 36 -9.50 -5.91 -20.39
N SER A 37 -9.36 -7.00 -19.65
CA SER A 37 -8.41 -7.13 -18.56
C SER A 37 -6.97 -6.97 -19.04
N ALA A 38 -6.63 -7.39 -20.26
CA ALA A 38 -5.31 -7.17 -20.82
C ALA A 38 -5.02 -5.67 -21.02
N LEU A 39 -6.01 -4.89 -21.48
CA LEU A 39 -5.89 -3.42 -21.56
C LEU A 39 -5.72 -2.79 -20.17
N GLU A 40 -6.43 -3.31 -19.16
CA GLU A 40 -6.26 -2.89 -17.77
C GLU A 40 -4.87 -3.27 -17.24
N GLY A 41 -4.33 -4.43 -17.61
CA GLY A 41 -2.98 -4.87 -17.26
C GLY A 41 -1.89 -3.90 -17.72
N TYR A 42 -2.03 -3.31 -18.90
CA TYR A 42 -1.11 -2.25 -19.35
C TYR A 42 -1.22 -0.97 -18.52
N ARG A 43 -2.42 -0.59 -18.07
CA ARG A 43 -2.58 0.55 -17.14
C ARG A 43 -1.92 0.21 -15.81
N TRP A 44 -2.24 -0.96 -15.26
CA TRP A 44 -1.68 -1.48 -14.02
C TRP A 44 -0.15 -1.45 -14.02
N LEU A 45 0.53 -1.92 -15.09
CA LEU A 45 2.00 -1.85 -15.21
C LEU A 45 2.53 -0.41 -15.03
N THR A 46 1.83 0.60 -15.56
CA THR A 46 2.23 2.00 -15.40
C THR A 46 1.95 2.54 -14.01
N GLU A 47 0.88 2.07 -13.36
CA GLU A 47 0.49 2.47 -12.01
C GLU A 47 1.48 1.92 -10.99
N ILE A 48 1.83 0.63 -11.06
CA ILE A 48 2.83 0.03 -10.19
C ILE A 48 4.23 0.60 -10.42
N LEU A 49 4.56 0.98 -11.67
CA LEU A 49 5.80 1.71 -11.97
C LEU A 49 5.80 3.06 -11.27
N SER A 50 4.68 3.79 -11.34
CA SER A 50 4.58 5.09 -10.70
C SER A 50 4.77 4.99 -9.18
N VAL A 51 4.17 4.00 -8.53
CA VAL A 51 4.37 3.72 -7.10
C VAL A 51 5.83 3.35 -6.81
N ALA A 52 6.41 2.46 -7.61
CA ALA A 52 7.80 2.02 -7.44
C ALA A 52 8.79 3.17 -7.54
N LEU A 53 8.59 4.08 -8.51
CA LEU A 53 9.44 5.26 -8.67
C LEU A 53 9.33 6.19 -7.46
N ASP A 54 8.12 6.45 -6.98
CA ASP A 54 7.93 7.31 -5.80
C ASP A 54 8.59 6.70 -4.56
N CYS A 55 8.39 5.39 -4.31
CA CYS A 55 8.90 4.71 -3.12
C CYS A 55 10.40 4.43 -3.15
N PHE A 56 11.02 4.19 -4.32
CA PHE A 56 12.42 3.71 -4.40
C PHE A 56 13.34 4.60 -5.22
N LEU A 57 12.84 5.34 -6.21
CA LEU A 57 13.67 6.27 -6.96
C LEU A 57 13.75 7.63 -6.25
N TRP A 58 12.60 8.17 -5.86
CA TRP A 58 12.48 9.54 -5.36
C TRP A 58 12.51 9.65 -3.83
N ALA A 59 12.14 8.58 -3.11
CA ALA A 59 12.15 8.61 -1.65
C ALA A 59 13.56 8.84 -1.09
N ASP A 60 13.65 9.67 -0.04
CA ASP A 60 14.89 10.00 0.65
C ASP A 60 14.66 9.86 2.16
N ALA A 61 15.23 8.84 2.78
CA ALA A 61 15.13 8.64 4.23
C ALA A 61 15.84 9.76 5.03
N GLU A 62 16.77 10.51 4.44
CA GLU A 62 17.36 11.66 5.11
C GLU A 62 16.46 12.90 5.08
N ARG A 63 15.51 12.93 4.15
CA ARG A 63 14.56 14.03 3.90
C ARG A 63 13.18 13.45 3.57
N PRO A 64 12.59 12.69 4.50
CA PRO A 64 11.40 11.92 4.21
C PRO A 64 10.22 12.84 3.91
N GLN A 65 9.31 12.34 3.08
CA GLN A 65 8.03 12.97 2.78
C GLN A 65 6.95 11.90 2.88
N MET A 66 5.73 12.32 3.22
CA MET A 66 4.56 11.45 3.12
C MET A 66 4.13 11.38 1.65
N ILE A 67 4.39 10.24 1.02
CA ILE A 67 4.06 9.95 -0.37
C ILE A 67 2.71 9.24 -0.39
N ALA A 68 1.70 9.84 -1.02
CA ALA A 68 0.46 9.12 -1.26
C ALA A 68 0.72 7.97 -2.25
N ILE A 69 0.39 6.74 -1.84
CA ILE A 69 0.65 5.54 -2.65
C ILE A 69 -0.64 4.90 -3.14
N ASP A 70 -1.75 5.13 -2.45
CA ASP A 70 -3.06 4.58 -2.78
C ASP A 70 -4.16 5.36 -2.04
N GLY A 71 -5.40 5.27 -2.55
CA GLY A 71 -6.60 5.82 -1.93
C GLY A 71 -7.33 6.89 -2.76
N PRO A 72 -8.42 7.48 -2.22
CA PRO A 72 -9.32 8.37 -2.96
C PRO A 72 -8.70 9.66 -3.48
N ASN A 73 -7.58 10.09 -2.90
CA ASN A 73 -6.80 11.23 -3.37
C ASN A 73 -5.96 10.92 -4.63
N LEU A 74 -5.88 9.65 -5.04
CA LEU A 74 -5.16 9.16 -6.21
C LEU A 74 -6.01 8.18 -7.05
N PRO A 75 -7.16 8.61 -7.59
CA PRO A 75 -8.13 7.70 -8.21
C PRO A 75 -7.66 7.04 -9.52
N THR A 76 -6.49 7.43 -10.04
CA THR A 76 -5.87 6.87 -11.25
C THR A 76 -4.61 6.06 -10.96
N ARG A 77 -4.33 5.75 -9.69
CA ARG A 77 -3.17 4.94 -9.27
C ARG A 77 -3.64 3.94 -8.23
N LYS A 78 -3.94 2.72 -8.69
CA LYS A 78 -4.54 1.64 -7.91
C LYS A 78 -3.66 0.40 -7.99
N TRP A 79 -3.39 -0.23 -6.85
CA TRP A 79 -2.55 -1.42 -6.80
C TRP A 79 -2.69 -2.13 -5.45
N GLY A 80 -2.32 -3.42 -5.41
CA GLY A 80 -2.14 -4.12 -4.15
C GLY A 80 -3.42 -4.40 -3.36
N GLY A 81 -4.59 -4.36 -4.00
CA GLY A 81 -5.88 -4.48 -3.31
C GLY A 81 -6.34 -3.14 -2.77
N ASP A 82 -6.42 -2.14 -3.64
CA ASP A 82 -6.75 -0.79 -3.23
C ASP A 82 -8.14 -0.70 -2.60
N ASN A 83 -8.29 0.32 -1.76
CA ASN A 83 -9.49 0.53 -0.98
C ASN A 83 -9.99 1.96 -1.17
N ALA A 84 -11.19 2.09 -1.75
CA ALA A 84 -11.80 3.39 -2.01
C ALA A 84 -12.27 4.13 -0.75
N ASP A 85 -12.23 3.49 0.42
CA ASP A 85 -12.60 4.09 1.71
C ASP A 85 -11.37 4.39 2.58
N ALA A 86 -10.14 4.20 2.06
CA ALA A 86 -8.93 4.36 2.83
C ALA A 86 -7.80 5.12 2.12
N TYR A 87 -7.07 5.94 2.87
CA TYR A 87 -5.92 6.72 2.40
C TYR A 87 -4.62 6.11 2.90
N TYR A 88 -3.67 5.93 1.99
CA TYR A 88 -2.39 5.30 2.28
C TYR A 88 -1.23 6.23 1.93
N TYR A 89 -0.38 6.48 2.92
CA TYR A 89 0.88 7.20 2.74
C TYR A 89 2.06 6.31 3.06
N TYR A 90 3.13 6.49 2.32
CA TYR A 90 4.42 5.84 2.49
C TYR A 90 5.49 6.87 2.84
N ALA A 91 6.45 6.49 3.68
CA ALA A 91 7.71 7.19 3.81
C ALA A 91 8.87 6.19 3.93
N ALA A 92 9.95 6.41 3.18
CA ALA A 92 11.20 5.68 3.39
C ALA A 92 11.83 6.13 4.71
N ILE A 93 12.37 5.17 5.46
CA ILE A 93 13.03 5.41 6.74
C ILE A 93 14.32 4.59 6.81
N ASP A 94 15.26 5.10 7.59
CA ASP A 94 16.55 4.49 7.90
C ASP A 94 16.62 4.27 9.42
N PRO A 95 16.85 3.03 9.90
CA PRO A 95 16.83 2.70 11.32
C PRO A 95 18.02 3.28 12.10
N ALA A 96 19.03 3.83 11.42
CA ALA A 96 20.12 4.57 12.05
C ALA A 96 19.76 6.03 12.42
N ARG A 97 18.56 6.49 12.05
CA ARG A 97 18.07 7.86 12.27
C ARG A 97 16.85 7.88 13.19
N ALA A 98 16.51 9.08 13.67
CA ALA A 98 15.26 9.34 14.36
C ALA A 98 14.35 10.25 13.55
N TYR A 99 13.04 10.00 13.62
CA TYR A 99 12.03 10.76 12.89
C TYR A 99 10.96 11.26 13.82
N ARG A 100 10.33 12.36 13.41
CA ARG A 100 9.10 12.84 14.00
C ARG A 100 7.99 12.78 12.97
N VAL A 101 6.91 12.10 13.33
CA VAL A 101 5.65 12.09 12.58
C VAL A 101 4.64 12.95 13.32
N ARG A 102 3.98 13.86 12.60
CA ARG A 102 2.93 14.73 13.14
C ARG A 102 1.70 14.66 12.29
N GLY A 103 0.55 14.90 12.91
CA GLY A 103 -0.70 14.88 12.17
C GLY A 103 -1.90 15.39 12.93
N ARG A 104 -3.05 15.24 12.29
CA ARG A 104 -4.38 15.48 12.86
C ARG A 104 -5.29 14.33 12.50
N ARG A 105 -6.10 13.88 13.44
CA ARG A 105 -7.01 12.72 13.28
C ARG A 105 -8.04 12.86 12.15
N GLY A 106 -8.56 14.07 11.91
CA GLY A 106 -9.69 14.23 10.98
C GLY A 106 -10.98 13.56 11.51
N ASP A 107 -11.77 13.00 10.59
CA ASP A 107 -13.04 12.31 10.87
C ASP A 107 -12.90 10.77 10.77
N SER A 108 -11.65 10.27 10.68
CA SER A 108 -11.33 8.86 10.52
C SER A 108 -11.95 7.97 11.60
N CYS A 109 -12.64 6.92 11.17
CA CYS A 109 -13.18 5.89 12.07
C CYS A 109 -12.08 4.96 12.59
N TYR A 110 -10.99 4.84 11.84
CA TYR A 110 -9.77 4.16 12.25
C TYR A 110 -8.59 4.75 11.49
N PHE A 111 -7.45 4.94 12.17
CA PHE A 111 -6.19 5.22 11.49
C PHE A 111 -5.02 4.59 12.23
N SER A 112 -3.95 4.29 11.49
CA SER A 112 -2.75 3.70 12.05
C SER A 112 -1.50 4.05 11.27
N VAL A 113 -0.38 3.84 11.92
CA VAL A 113 0.95 3.89 11.32
C VAL A 113 1.68 2.58 11.63
N THR A 114 2.32 2.01 10.62
CA THR A 114 3.07 0.76 10.74
C THR A 114 4.46 0.94 10.17
N VAL A 115 5.46 0.49 10.94
CA VAL A 115 6.85 0.36 10.51
C VAL A 115 7.05 -1.05 9.98
N TYR A 116 7.56 -1.16 8.76
CA TYR A 116 7.82 -2.41 8.08
C TYR A 116 9.32 -2.67 7.99
N GLY A 117 9.67 -3.93 8.25
CA GLY A 117 11.00 -4.48 8.15
C GLY A 117 11.15 -5.36 6.91
N GLY A 118 12.37 -5.51 6.43
CA GLY A 118 12.67 -6.40 5.33
C GLY A 118 13.91 -5.99 4.55
N PRO A 119 14.12 -6.59 3.36
CA PRO A 119 15.22 -6.19 2.51
C PRO A 119 15.06 -4.73 2.07
N SER A 120 16.17 -3.98 2.05
CA SER A 120 16.20 -2.57 1.63
C SER A 120 16.42 -2.39 0.13
N ASP A 121 16.31 -3.46 -0.66
CA ASP A 121 16.64 -3.53 -2.09
C ASP A 121 15.39 -3.51 -2.99
N GLY A 122 14.27 -3.01 -2.48
CA GLY A 122 13.00 -2.90 -3.21
C GLY A 122 12.18 -4.18 -3.28
N ARG A 123 12.70 -5.31 -2.81
CA ARG A 123 11.85 -6.48 -2.51
C ARG A 123 10.88 -6.15 -1.38
N TRP A 124 9.76 -6.86 -1.36
CA TRP A 124 8.71 -6.59 -0.38
C TRP A 124 9.20 -6.74 1.05
N SER A 125 8.70 -5.83 1.90
CA SER A 125 8.81 -5.98 3.34
C SER A 125 8.22 -7.32 3.76
N ASN A 126 8.87 -7.98 4.71
CA ASN A 126 8.51 -9.33 5.13
C ASN A 126 8.15 -9.40 6.62
N ARG A 127 8.07 -8.24 7.29
CA ARG A 127 7.85 -8.14 8.73
C ARG A 127 7.16 -6.85 9.10
N ILE A 128 6.24 -6.93 10.05
CA ILE A 128 5.76 -5.78 10.81
C ILE A 128 6.68 -5.59 12.01
N VAL A 129 7.36 -4.45 12.10
CA VAL A 129 8.28 -4.11 13.20
C VAL A 129 7.47 -3.53 14.37
N ALA A 130 6.63 -2.55 14.07
CA ALA A 130 5.79 -1.88 15.05
C ALA A 130 4.55 -1.32 14.38
N THR A 131 3.42 -1.30 15.10
CA THR A 131 2.18 -0.63 14.70
C THR A 131 1.71 0.23 15.85
N LEU A 132 1.13 1.39 15.53
CA LEU A 132 0.39 2.21 16.48
C LEU A 132 -0.90 2.67 15.81
N ASN A 133 -2.04 2.29 16.36
CA ASN A 133 -3.36 2.74 15.89
C ASN A 133 -3.96 3.82 16.79
N ASP A 134 -5.07 4.37 16.33
CA ASP A 134 -5.77 5.48 16.96
C ASP A 134 -6.36 5.20 18.36
N ARG A 135 -6.48 3.93 18.75
CA ARG A 135 -6.93 3.51 20.09
C ARG A 135 -5.80 3.46 21.11
N GLU A 136 -4.58 3.27 20.64
CA GLU A 136 -3.36 3.20 21.46
C GLU A 136 -2.61 4.54 21.48
N MET A 137 -2.79 5.35 20.43
CA MET A 137 -2.15 6.64 20.27
C MET A 137 -2.73 7.68 21.24
N ALA A 138 -1.86 8.40 21.94
CA ALA A 138 -2.25 9.61 22.63
C ALA A 138 -2.50 10.73 21.60
N ILE A 139 -3.75 11.19 21.55
CA ILE A 139 -4.22 12.26 20.66
C ILE A 139 -4.70 13.41 21.55
N GLU A 140 -4.26 14.63 21.25
CA GLU A 140 -4.68 15.84 21.95
C GLU A 140 -6.18 16.13 21.72
N GLU A 141 -6.80 16.92 22.60
CA GLU A 141 -8.23 17.27 22.51
C GLU A 141 -8.62 17.91 21.17
N ASP A 142 -7.71 18.61 20.51
CA ASP A 142 -7.94 19.21 19.19
C ASP A 142 -7.52 18.32 18.00
N GLY A 143 -7.29 17.04 18.28
CA GLY A 143 -7.03 15.99 17.30
C GLY A 143 -5.57 15.90 16.84
N ARG A 144 -4.66 16.73 17.37
CA ARG A 144 -3.22 16.62 17.06
C ARG A 144 -2.59 15.37 17.67
N PHE A 145 -1.60 14.83 16.97
CA PHE A 145 -0.70 13.82 17.51
C PHE A 145 0.73 14.05 17.03
N GLU A 146 1.69 13.57 17.83
CA GLU A 146 3.11 13.49 17.50
C GLU A 146 3.61 12.09 17.88
N ILE A 147 4.44 11.47 17.02
CA ILE A 147 5.05 10.16 17.23
C ILE A 147 6.54 10.29 16.95
N ILE A 148 7.37 9.77 17.84
CA ILE A 148 8.81 9.63 17.59
C ILE A 148 9.12 8.22 17.12
N LEU A 149 9.87 8.11 16.02
CA LEU A 149 10.43 6.85 15.52
C LEU A 149 11.94 6.86 15.78
N SER A 150 12.46 5.87 16.48
CA SER A 150 13.90 5.77 16.77
C SER A 150 14.27 4.38 17.25
N SER A 151 15.56 4.03 17.19
CA SER A 151 16.07 2.75 17.69
C SER A 151 15.92 2.59 19.22
N GLU A 152 16.07 3.68 19.96
CA GLU A 152 15.90 3.74 21.42
C GLU A 152 14.81 4.75 21.80
N ARG A 153 14.05 4.45 22.87
CA ARG A 153 12.96 5.31 23.34
C ARG A 153 13.49 6.61 23.95
N PRO A 154 13.11 7.79 23.44
CA PRO A 154 13.40 9.05 24.12
C PRO A 154 12.62 9.14 25.45
N PRO A 155 13.22 9.67 26.53
CA PRO A 155 12.57 9.74 27.85
C PRO A 155 11.22 10.45 27.85
N ASP A 156 11.08 11.52 27.05
CA ASP A 156 9.90 12.39 27.03
C ASP A 156 8.91 12.06 25.89
N ALA A 157 9.16 10.99 25.12
CA ALA A 157 8.26 10.61 24.04
C ALA A 157 6.95 10.02 24.61
N THR A 158 5.82 10.65 24.29
CA THR A 158 4.49 10.13 24.64
C THR A 158 4.14 8.95 23.74
N ASN A 159 3.95 9.22 22.43
CA ASN A 159 3.87 8.17 21.42
C ASN A 159 5.27 7.89 20.86
N TRP A 160 5.64 6.62 20.81
CA TRP A 160 6.94 6.18 20.30
C TRP A 160 6.79 4.82 19.63
N MET A 161 7.50 4.63 18.52
CA MET A 161 7.63 3.33 17.87
C MET A 161 9.12 3.04 17.65
N GLN A 162 9.51 1.81 17.98
CA GLN A 162 10.89 1.37 17.82
C GLN A 162 11.24 1.15 16.35
N LEU A 163 12.44 1.58 15.95
CA LEU A 163 13.07 1.16 14.69
C LEU A 163 14.08 0.06 14.97
N GLU A 164 13.85 -1.10 14.37
CA GLU A 164 14.80 -2.22 14.38
C GLU A 164 15.76 -2.15 13.18
N PRO A 165 16.92 -2.84 13.20
CA PRO A 165 17.96 -2.72 12.16
C PRO A 165 17.52 -3.02 10.72
N ASP A 166 16.41 -3.72 10.53
CA ASP A 166 15.81 -4.05 9.23
C ASP A 166 14.61 -3.16 8.87
N SER A 167 14.30 -2.11 9.63
CA SER A 167 13.20 -1.18 9.31
C SER A 167 13.51 -0.40 8.04
N VAL A 168 12.59 -0.39 7.08
CA VAL A 168 12.82 0.22 5.75
C VAL A 168 11.73 1.20 5.32
N ALA A 169 10.53 1.05 5.87
CA ALA A 169 9.37 1.82 5.44
C ALA A 169 8.41 2.09 6.59
N LEU A 170 7.76 3.25 6.51
CA LEU A 170 6.56 3.58 7.26
C LEU A 170 5.38 3.62 6.28
N VAL A 171 4.27 2.98 6.63
CA VAL A 171 3.00 3.10 5.90
C VAL A 171 1.88 3.47 6.86
N THR A 172 1.07 4.45 6.47
CA THR A 172 -0.14 4.84 7.20
C THR A 172 -1.36 4.19 6.58
N ARG A 173 -2.40 3.99 7.41
CA ARG A 173 -3.75 3.67 6.94
C ARG A 173 -4.72 4.59 7.62
N ASP A 174 -5.69 5.05 6.86
CA ASP A 174 -6.68 5.99 7.34
C ASP A 174 -8.01 5.66 6.67
N TYR A 175 -8.96 5.16 7.45
CA TYR A 175 -10.26 4.71 6.99
C TYR A 175 -11.32 5.73 7.40
N VAL A 176 -12.18 6.07 6.44
CA VAL A 176 -13.32 6.97 6.62
C VAL A 176 -14.60 6.28 6.14
N VAL A 177 -15.77 6.71 6.62
CA VAL A 177 -17.05 6.08 6.27
C VAL A 177 -17.57 6.62 4.93
N ASP A 178 -17.44 7.93 4.69
CA ASP A 178 -17.74 8.58 3.41
C ASP A 178 -16.57 9.47 2.95
N PRO A 179 -15.67 8.97 2.08
CA PRO A 179 -14.53 9.72 1.53
C PRO A 179 -14.87 11.03 0.82
N ARG A 180 -16.14 11.26 0.46
CA ARG A 180 -16.59 12.49 -0.20
C ARG A 180 -16.85 13.62 0.80
N CYS A 181 -17.12 13.27 2.06
CA CYS A 181 -17.56 14.20 3.09
C CYS A 181 -16.60 14.25 4.28
N ASP A 182 -16.04 13.11 4.65
CA ASP A 182 -15.16 12.96 5.80
C ASP A 182 -13.76 13.51 5.51
N ARG A 183 -13.13 14.12 6.51
CA ARG A 183 -11.77 14.62 6.41
C ARG A 183 -10.78 13.52 6.81
N PRO A 184 -9.87 13.08 5.93
CA PRO A 184 -8.83 12.12 6.30
C PRO A 184 -7.87 12.68 7.35
N ALA A 185 -7.18 11.78 8.04
CA ALA A 185 -6.05 12.09 8.88
C ALA A 185 -4.92 12.72 8.04
N THR A 186 -4.32 13.79 8.56
CA THR A 186 -3.18 14.44 7.88
C THR A 186 -1.87 13.97 8.47
N TRP A 187 -0.86 13.80 7.62
CA TRP A 187 0.44 13.26 8.03
C TRP A 187 1.59 14.13 7.53
N ALA A 188 2.59 14.32 8.37
CA ALA A 188 3.88 14.92 8.04
C ALA A 188 4.99 14.15 8.74
N ILE A 189 6.14 14.04 8.10
CA ILE A 189 7.34 13.40 8.64
C ILE A 189 8.55 14.32 8.45
N GLU A 190 9.43 14.36 9.44
CA GLU A 190 10.74 14.99 9.35
C GLU A 190 11.80 14.10 10.01
N ALA A 191 13.00 14.05 9.45
CA ALA A 191 14.16 13.49 10.14
C ALA A 191 14.61 14.49 11.22
N LEU A 192 14.97 13.99 12.41
CA LEU A 192 15.44 14.82 13.51
C LEU A 192 16.89 15.26 13.33
N GLU A 193 17.71 14.45 12.64
CA GLU A 193 19.08 14.77 12.29
C GLU A 193 19.16 15.56 10.97
N THR A 194 20.01 16.59 10.94
CA THR A 194 20.32 17.32 9.71
C THR A 194 21.21 16.46 8.80
N ALA A 195 20.89 16.43 7.51
CA ALA A 195 21.66 15.72 6.49
C ALA A 195 22.41 16.68 5.54
N PRO A 196 23.63 16.32 5.09
CA PRO A 196 24.39 17.14 4.12
C PRO A 196 23.65 17.19 2.78
N PRO A 197 23.79 18.26 1.96
CA PRO A 197 23.06 18.40 0.70
C PRO A 197 23.12 17.12 -0.16
N PRO A 198 21.99 16.70 -0.77
CA PRO A 198 21.91 15.44 -1.49
C PRO A 198 22.93 15.43 -2.63
N ARG A 199 23.59 14.29 -2.82
CA ARG A 199 24.56 14.08 -3.90
C ARG A 199 24.12 12.91 -4.75
N LEU A 200 23.90 13.17 -6.04
CA LEU A 200 23.63 12.12 -7.00
C LEU A 200 24.94 11.42 -7.38
N THR A 201 25.03 10.12 -7.13
CA THR A 201 26.15 9.27 -7.57
C THR A 201 25.64 8.21 -8.54
N ASP A 202 26.54 7.65 -9.35
CA ASP A 202 26.20 6.56 -10.28
C ASP A 202 25.74 5.30 -9.51
N GLU A 203 26.40 5.00 -8.39
CA GLU A 203 26.08 3.85 -7.53
C GLU A 203 24.69 3.97 -6.88
N ASP A 204 24.37 5.13 -6.27
CA ASP A 204 23.08 5.35 -5.62
C ASP A 204 21.93 5.30 -6.63
N LEU A 205 22.07 5.99 -7.76
CA LEU A 205 21.02 5.99 -8.79
C LEU A 205 20.83 4.60 -9.41
N ALA A 206 21.91 3.84 -9.61
CA ALA A 206 21.82 2.45 -10.07
C ALA A 206 21.09 1.56 -9.04
N ALA A 207 21.41 1.69 -7.75
CA ALA A 207 20.74 0.93 -6.69
C ALA A 207 19.22 1.23 -6.64
N ARG A 208 18.84 2.50 -6.76
CA ARG A 208 17.43 2.94 -6.79
C ARG A 208 16.65 2.38 -7.98
N PHE A 209 17.25 2.37 -9.17
CA PHE A 209 16.63 1.73 -10.33
C PHE A 209 16.46 0.22 -10.16
N ARG A 210 17.44 -0.46 -9.56
CA ARG A 210 17.29 -1.90 -9.26
C ARG A 210 16.24 -2.17 -8.20
N ALA A 211 16.14 -1.33 -7.17
CA ALA A 211 15.07 -1.43 -6.17
C ALA A 211 13.69 -1.25 -6.80
N THR A 212 13.54 -0.24 -7.65
CA THR A 212 12.33 -0.03 -8.46
C THR A 212 11.99 -1.28 -9.28
N ALA A 213 12.99 -1.86 -9.96
CA ALA A 213 12.80 -3.06 -10.77
C ALA A 213 12.43 -4.30 -9.93
N ASN A 214 13.00 -4.45 -8.73
CA ASN A 214 12.68 -5.54 -7.82
C ASN A 214 11.24 -5.47 -7.33
N PHE A 215 10.78 -4.29 -6.93
CA PHE A 215 9.40 -4.08 -6.51
C PHE A 215 8.40 -4.45 -7.61
N LEU A 216 8.69 -4.04 -8.85
CA LEU A 216 7.87 -4.41 -10.01
C LEU A 216 7.83 -5.91 -10.24
N ARG A 217 8.98 -6.60 -10.15
CA ARG A 217 9.04 -8.07 -10.31
C ARG A 217 8.18 -8.78 -9.27
N GLU A 218 8.21 -8.34 -8.01
CA GLU A 218 7.38 -8.92 -6.94
C GLU A 218 5.88 -8.78 -7.28
N LEU A 219 5.43 -7.60 -7.69
CA LEU A 219 4.04 -7.37 -8.08
C LEU A 219 3.62 -8.18 -9.32
N ILE A 220 4.47 -8.28 -10.35
CA ILE A 220 4.23 -9.09 -11.56
C ILE A 220 4.20 -10.60 -11.26
N ASN A 221 4.95 -11.03 -10.25
CA ASN A 221 4.91 -12.43 -9.81
C ASN A 221 3.59 -12.78 -9.09
N ILE A 222 2.90 -11.79 -8.53
CA ILE A 222 1.66 -11.98 -7.77
C ILE A 222 0.42 -11.74 -8.64
N ASN A 223 0.41 -10.67 -9.43
CA ASN A 223 -0.71 -10.26 -10.26
C ASN A 223 -0.49 -10.58 -11.76
N PRO A 224 -1.56 -10.83 -12.53
CA PRO A 224 -2.95 -10.92 -12.08
C PRO A 224 -3.17 -12.17 -11.21
N LEU A 225 -4.19 -12.14 -10.36
CA LEU A 225 -4.51 -13.28 -9.50
C LEU A 225 -4.97 -14.46 -10.36
N PRO A 226 -4.47 -15.68 -10.11
CA PRO A 226 -4.95 -16.85 -10.83
C PRO A 226 -6.43 -17.09 -10.52
N VAL A 227 -7.17 -17.46 -11.56
CA VAL A 227 -8.57 -17.87 -11.46
C VAL A 227 -8.62 -19.38 -11.30
N ASN A 228 -9.22 -19.85 -10.20
CA ASN A 228 -9.61 -21.24 -10.05
C ASN A 228 -11.10 -21.35 -10.40
N PRO A 229 -11.47 -22.03 -11.51
CA PRO A 229 -12.87 -22.18 -11.91
C PRO A 229 -13.77 -22.81 -10.84
N ASP A 230 -13.22 -23.67 -9.98
CA ASP A 230 -13.97 -24.35 -8.92
C ASP A 230 -14.37 -23.41 -7.76
N LEU A 231 -13.80 -22.20 -7.72
CA LEU A 231 -14.02 -21.19 -6.66
C LEU A 231 -14.72 -19.92 -7.18
N ILE A 232 -15.23 -19.93 -8.41
CA ILE A 232 -16.01 -18.81 -8.96
C ILE A 232 -17.33 -18.68 -8.18
N ASN A 233 -17.74 -17.44 -7.93
CA ASN A 233 -18.93 -17.06 -7.16
C ASN A 233 -18.91 -17.59 -5.71
N GLN A 234 -17.71 -17.78 -5.15
CA GLN A 234 -17.47 -18.14 -3.75
C GLN A 234 -16.54 -17.13 -3.10
N ILE A 235 -16.68 -16.98 -1.77
CA ILE A 235 -15.82 -16.14 -0.93
C ILE A 235 -15.11 -17.05 0.06
N ASP A 236 -13.79 -16.91 0.14
CA ASP A 236 -12.97 -17.64 1.10
C ASP A 236 -13.26 -17.16 2.53
N GLU A 237 -13.09 -18.05 3.51
CA GLU A 237 -13.22 -17.68 4.93
C GLU A 237 -12.22 -16.57 5.31
N PRO A 238 -12.61 -15.61 6.17
CA PRO A 238 -11.71 -14.54 6.59
C PRO A 238 -10.46 -15.08 7.29
N TYR A 239 -9.29 -14.54 6.94
CA TYR A 239 -8.03 -14.85 7.58
C TYR A 239 -7.34 -13.59 8.12
N PRO A 240 -6.81 -13.62 9.36
CA PRO A 240 -6.08 -12.50 9.93
C PRO A 240 -4.71 -12.35 9.27
N VAL A 241 -4.17 -11.13 9.25
CA VAL A 241 -2.81 -10.89 8.78
C VAL A 241 -1.78 -11.42 9.79
N PRO A 242 -0.86 -12.30 9.37
CA PRO A 242 0.25 -12.73 10.23
C PRO A 242 1.28 -11.61 10.44
N GLN A 243 1.97 -11.62 11.59
CA GLN A 243 3.07 -10.68 11.87
C GLN A 243 4.23 -10.81 10.86
N GLN A 244 4.53 -12.03 10.43
CA GLN A 244 5.32 -12.28 9.23
C GLN A 244 4.41 -12.10 8.03
N THR A 245 4.52 -10.94 7.40
CA THR A 245 3.65 -10.55 6.28
C THR A 245 4.45 -10.54 4.97
N TYR A 246 3.77 -10.35 3.85
CA TYR A 246 4.41 -10.05 2.58
C TYR A 246 3.87 -8.72 2.09
N GLY A 247 4.76 -7.75 1.86
CA GLY A 247 4.41 -6.40 1.46
C GLY A 247 3.98 -5.55 2.65
N TRP A 248 3.00 -4.67 2.41
CA TRP A 248 2.51 -3.71 3.40
C TRP A 248 1.06 -4.05 3.76
N ALA A 249 0.82 -5.21 4.39
CA ALA A 249 -0.49 -5.55 4.95
C ALA A 249 -0.63 -5.04 6.40
N ALA A 250 -1.85 -4.70 6.83
CA ALA A 250 -2.10 -4.22 8.19
C ALA A 250 -2.20 -5.40 9.16
N GLY A 251 -1.42 -5.40 10.24
CA GLY A 251 -1.40 -6.52 11.20
C GLY A 251 -2.69 -6.73 11.98
N ASP A 252 -3.60 -5.76 11.98
CA ASP A 252 -4.90 -5.78 12.63
C ASP A 252 -6.08 -5.89 11.65
N ALA A 253 -5.81 -6.16 10.37
CA ALA A 253 -6.83 -6.50 9.39
C ALA A 253 -7.08 -8.02 9.32
N SER A 254 -8.29 -8.36 8.91
CA SER A 254 -8.68 -9.69 8.45
C SER A 254 -9.22 -9.56 7.03
N TYR A 255 -8.79 -10.43 6.12
CA TYR A 255 -9.18 -10.39 4.72
C TYR A 255 -9.99 -11.63 4.37
N ALA A 256 -11.00 -11.43 3.53
CA ALA A 256 -11.67 -12.48 2.78
C ALA A 256 -11.60 -12.08 1.30
N MET A 257 -11.35 -13.04 0.42
CA MET A 257 -11.31 -12.80 -1.02
C MET A 257 -12.23 -13.79 -1.70
N GLY A 258 -12.91 -13.32 -2.73
CA GLY A 258 -13.74 -14.15 -3.60
C GLY A 258 -13.47 -13.85 -5.05
N ARG A 259 -14.07 -14.65 -5.92
CA ARG A 259 -14.06 -14.43 -7.37
C ARG A 259 -15.50 -14.43 -7.82
N PHE A 260 -15.80 -13.65 -8.86
CA PHE A 260 -17.14 -13.63 -9.43
C PHE A 260 -17.09 -13.63 -10.95
N GLU A 261 -18.08 -14.27 -11.55
CA GLU A 261 -18.38 -14.24 -12.98
C GLU A 261 -19.90 -14.30 -13.08
N LEU A 262 -20.49 -13.29 -13.71
CA LEU A 262 -21.94 -13.07 -13.77
C LEU A 262 -22.36 -12.70 -15.18
N ALA A 263 -23.42 -13.31 -15.68
CA ALA A 263 -24.12 -12.83 -16.87
C ALA A 263 -24.86 -11.50 -16.60
N GLU A 264 -25.32 -10.82 -17.65
CA GLU A 264 -26.02 -9.53 -17.54
C GLU A 264 -27.30 -9.58 -16.68
N ASP A 265 -27.93 -10.76 -16.58
CA ASP A 265 -29.16 -11.00 -15.82
C ASP A 265 -28.93 -11.72 -14.48
N GLU A 266 -27.68 -11.89 -14.06
CA GLU A 266 -27.30 -12.55 -12.79
C GLU A 266 -26.86 -11.54 -11.73
N ALA A 267 -26.98 -11.96 -10.47
CA ALA A 267 -26.48 -11.22 -9.32
C ALA A 267 -25.82 -12.18 -8.32
N LEU A 268 -24.66 -11.79 -7.79
CA LEU A 268 -24.04 -12.47 -6.65
C LEU A 268 -24.62 -11.89 -5.36
N VAL A 269 -25.37 -12.71 -4.63
CA VAL A 269 -25.91 -12.33 -3.31
C VAL A 269 -24.93 -12.80 -2.24
N ILE A 270 -24.43 -11.86 -1.44
CA ILE A 270 -23.50 -12.10 -0.35
C ILE A 270 -24.25 -11.84 0.95
N GLU A 271 -24.42 -12.88 1.76
CA GLU A 271 -25.08 -12.83 3.06
C GLU A 271 -24.06 -13.10 4.17
N GLY A 272 -24.17 -12.37 5.26
CA GLY A 272 -23.28 -12.50 6.40
C GLY A 272 -23.71 -11.60 7.54
N ARG A 273 -23.02 -11.73 8.67
CA ARG A 273 -23.21 -10.85 9.84
C ARG A 273 -22.10 -9.82 9.88
N SER A 274 -22.45 -8.59 10.26
CA SER A 274 -21.43 -7.56 10.48
C SER A 274 -20.44 -8.02 11.55
N PRO A 275 -19.12 -7.98 11.31
CA PRO A 275 -18.15 -8.21 12.36
C PRO A 275 -18.16 -7.04 13.36
N GLU A 276 -17.87 -7.34 14.63
CA GLU A 276 -17.57 -6.30 15.63
C GLU A 276 -16.14 -5.77 15.38
N CYS A 277 -16.03 -4.68 14.62
CA CYS A 277 -14.75 -4.08 14.28
C CYS A 277 -14.83 -2.54 14.22
N ALA A 278 -13.67 -1.88 14.02
CA ALA A 278 -13.64 -0.43 13.82
C ALA A 278 -14.23 0.00 12.47
N PHE A 279 -14.00 -0.83 11.45
CA PHE A 279 -14.39 -0.61 10.08
C PHE A 279 -14.35 -1.95 9.34
N TRP A 280 -15.28 -2.15 8.41
CA TRP A 280 -15.21 -3.19 7.39
C TRP A 280 -15.77 -2.64 6.09
N ASN A 281 -15.25 -3.14 4.97
CA ASN A 281 -15.84 -2.91 3.67
C ASN A 281 -15.65 -4.11 2.74
N MET A 282 -16.35 -4.05 1.62
CA MET A 282 -16.22 -4.95 0.49
C MET A 282 -15.84 -4.13 -0.73
N CYS A 283 -14.82 -4.57 -1.45
CA CYS A 283 -14.32 -3.95 -2.66
C CYS A 283 -14.48 -4.89 -3.86
N LEU A 284 -15.02 -4.38 -4.97
CA LEU A 284 -15.01 -5.10 -6.23
C LEU A 284 -13.73 -4.77 -6.99
N TRP A 285 -12.96 -5.81 -7.32
CA TRP A 285 -11.67 -5.69 -8.00
C TRP A 285 -11.66 -6.37 -9.37
N ASN A 286 -10.83 -5.85 -10.26
CA ASN A 286 -10.37 -6.57 -11.44
C ASN A 286 -9.28 -7.61 -11.06
N PRO A 287 -8.78 -8.44 -12.00
CA PRO A 287 -7.76 -9.46 -11.72
C PRO A 287 -6.42 -8.92 -11.16
N PHE A 288 -6.15 -7.64 -11.30
CA PHE A 288 -4.94 -6.96 -10.81
C PHE A 288 -5.12 -6.38 -9.40
N MET A 289 -6.23 -6.72 -8.72
CA MET A 289 -6.60 -6.20 -7.41
C MET A 289 -6.75 -4.67 -7.42
N GLN A 290 -7.33 -4.15 -8.51
CA GLN A 290 -7.67 -2.75 -8.64
C GLN A 290 -9.19 -2.59 -8.54
N THR A 291 -9.67 -1.68 -7.71
CA THR A 291 -11.07 -1.32 -7.69
C THR A 291 -11.50 -0.80 -9.05
N PHE A 292 -12.72 -1.15 -9.45
CA PHE A 292 -13.37 -0.47 -10.55
C PHE A 292 -13.48 1.04 -10.27
N ASP A 293 -13.89 1.83 -11.25
CA ASP A 293 -13.81 3.27 -11.15
C ASP A 293 -14.87 3.88 -10.20
N TYR A 294 -14.52 3.97 -8.91
CA TYR A 294 -15.36 4.55 -7.86
C TYR A 294 -15.70 6.04 -8.06
N ARG A 295 -15.12 6.71 -9.06
CA ARG A 295 -15.54 8.08 -9.44
C ARG A 295 -16.89 8.09 -10.16
N TYR A 296 -17.25 6.98 -10.79
CA TYR A 296 -18.44 6.88 -11.63
C TYR A 296 -19.45 5.87 -11.09
N GLU A 297 -18.99 4.82 -10.41
CA GLU A 297 -19.83 3.70 -9.98
C GLU A 297 -19.65 3.38 -8.50
N ARG A 298 -20.66 2.74 -7.89
CA ARG A 298 -20.54 2.21 -6.53
C ARG A 298 -19.92 0.82 -6.56
N VAL A 299 -18.61 0.77 -6.35
CA VAL A 299 -17.78 -0.45 -6.46
C VAL A 299 -17.21 -0.91 -5.12
N THR A 300 -17.47 -0.12 -4.07
CA THR A 300 -17.24 -0.47 -2.68
C THR A 300 -18.50 -0.24 -1.87
N ILE A 301 -18.63 -0.96 -0.76
CA ILE A 301 -19.65 -0.72 0.26
C ILE A 301 -19.07 -1.04 1.64
N ASN A 302 -19.43 -0.28 2.66
CA ASN A 302 -18.90 -0.44 4.00
C ASN A 302 -20.00 -0.49 5.07
N GLY A 303 -19.63 -0.87 6.30
CA GLY A 303 -20.57 -1.02 7.42
C GLY A 303 -21.39 0.23 7.77
N GLY A 304 -20.90 1.42 7.43
CA GLY A 304 -21.66 2.67 7.63
C GLY A 304 -22.66 2.98 6.52
N GLN A 305 -22.69 2.18 5.45
CA GLN A 305 -23.50 2.42 4.25
C GLN A 305 -24.56 1.32 4.02
N VAL A 306 -24.54 0.24 4.80
CA VAL A 306 -25.51 -0.86 4.71
C VAL A 306 -26.70 -0.66 5.63
N GLU A 307 -27.85 -1.22 5.24
CA GLU A 307 -28.98 -1.42 6.13
C GLU A 307 -28.92 -2.85 6.66
N TYR A 308 -28.93 -3.01 7.98
CA TYR A 308 -28.88 -4.32 8.63
C TYR A 308 -30.28 -4.93 8.75
N GLU A 309 -30.35 -6.24 8.56
CA GLU A 309 -31.53 -7.03 8.87
C GLU A 309 -31.76 -7.08 10.41
N PRO A 310 -32.98 -7.44 10.89
CA PRO A 310 -33.30 -7.40 12.31
C PRO A 310 -32.38 -8.21 13.23
N ASP A 311 -31.70 -9.22 12.68
CA ASP A 311 -30.80 -10.07 13.44
C ASP A 311 -29.34 -9.59 13.44
N GLY A 312 -29.01 -8.52 12.72
CA GLY A 312 -27.68 -7.91 12.68
C GLY A 312 -26.74 -8.56 11.67
#